data_AF-A0A3D0C3K6-F1
#
_entry.id   AF-A0A3D0C3K6-F1
#
_cell.length_a   1.000
_cell.length_b   1.000
_cell.length_c   1.000
_cell.angle_alpha   90.00
_cell.angle_beta   90.00
_cell.angle_gamma   90.00
#
_symmetry.space_group_name_H-M   'P 1'
#
loop_
_entity.id
_entity.type
_entity.pdbx_description
1 polymer ?
#
loop_
_entity_poly.entity_id
_entity_poly.type
_entity_poly.pdbx_seq_one_letter_code
_entity_poly.pdbx_strand_id
1 'polypeptide(L)'
;MKLQTRLFQKWSDNEHEPIGYEVGELTDELKDFVAKQCLPLTAKEMSHELTTLAALTKRRDNGEIDTKTFVQAYVTKLADYPADVVKYVLANAARDSKFFPAWAELYDELEYWGRSRLRLKDAIDAV
;
A
#
# COMPACT_ATOMS: atom_id res chain seq x y z
N MET A 1 -22.15 25.77 9.13
CA MET A 1 -22.54 24.47 9.72
C MET A 1 -21.28 23.61 9.76
N LYS A 2 -20.72 23.29 10.93
CA LYS A 2 -19.56 22.38 11.02
C LYS A 2 -20.10 20.96 10.89
N LEU A 3 -20.01 20.37 9.70
CA LEU A 3 -20.32 18.96 9.48
C LEU A 3 -19.35 18.15 10.33
N GLN A 4 -19.85 17.56 11.41
CA GLN A 4 -19.08 16.62 12.22
C GLN A 4 -19.15 15.27 11.52
N THR A 5 -18.19 14.99 10.65
CA THR A 5 -18.00 13.65 10.10
C THR A 5 -17.73 12.71 11.26
N ARG A 6 -18.64 11.76 11.52
CA ARG A 6 -18.45 10.72 12.53
C ARG A 6 -17.95 9.47 11.82
N LEU A 7 -16.77 9.01 12.22
CA LEU A 7 -16.20 7.72 11.85
C LEU A 7 -16.44 6.77 13.00
N PHE A 8 -17.17 5.68 12.75
CA PHE A 8 -17.32 4.59 13.71
C PHE A 8 -16.45 3.42 13.26
N GLN A 9 -15.53 3.00 14.12
CA GLN A 9 -14.73 1.80 13.89
C GLN A 9 -15.60 0.57 14.12
N LYS A 10 -15.62 -0.36 13.16
CA LYS A 10 -16.19 -1.69 13.34
C LYS A 10 -15.15 -2.61 13.95
N TRP A 11 -15.52 -3.32 15.01
CA TRP A 11 -14.66 -4.26 15.72
C TRP A 11 -15.22 -5.68 15.57
N SER A 12 -14.33 -6.67 15.52
CA SER A 12 -14.67 -8.10 15.68
C SER A 12 -14.17 -8.53 17.06
N ASP A 13 -14.92 -9.40 17.75
CA ASP A 13 -14.69 -9.77 19.16
C ASP A 13 -13.30 -10.38 19.47
N ASN A 14 -12.48 -10.67 18.45
CA ASN A 14 -11.14 -11.25 18.57
C ASN A 14 -10.03 -10.50 17.79
N GLU A 15 -10.29 -9.33 17.21
CA GLU A 15 -9.28 -8.59 16.41
C GLU A 15 -8.70 -7.38 17.15
N HIS A 16 -7.39 -7.18 17.02
CA HIS A 16 -6.67 -6.00 17.56
C HIS A 16 -6.75 -4.79 16.61
N GLU A 17 -7.38 -4.93 15.45
CA GLU A 17 -7.57 -3.87 14.45
C GLU A 17 -9.03 -3.76 14.01
N PRO A 18 -9.52 -2.57 13.62
CA PRO A 18 -10.87 -2.42 13.08
C PRO A 18 -11.06 -3.19 11.78
N ILE A 19 -12.15 -3.95 11.67
CA ILE A 19 -12.55 -4.68 10.45
C ILE A 19 -13.10 -3.78 9.35
N GLY A 20 -13.42 -2.52 9.68
CA GLY A 20 -13.93 -1.54 8.73
C GLY A 20 -14.40 -0.25 9.41
N TYR A 21 -14.99 0.63 8.61
CA TYR A 21 -15.51 1.92 9.07
C TYR A 21 -16.97 2.08 8.66
N GLU A 22 -17.79 2.66 9.52
CA GLU A 22 -19.05 3.27 9.12
C GLU A 22 -18.85 4.77 9.03
N VAL A 23 -19.25 5.34 7.90
CA VAL A 23 -19.09 6.76 7.63
C VAL A 23 -20.46 7.41 7.60
N GLY A 24 -20.62 8.47 8.40
CA GLY A 24 -21.83 9.31 8.39
C GLY A 24 -21.84 10.28 7.20
N GLU A 25 -22.39 11.48 7.39
CA GLU A 25 -22.39 12.51 6.35
C GLU A 25 -20.97 12.90 5.94
N LEU A 26 -20.72 12.81 4.63
CA LEU A 26 -19.45 13.11 3.97
C LEU A 26 -19.63 14.29 3.01
N THR A 27 -18.64 15.17 2.96
CA THR A 27 -18.55 16.17 1.89
C THR A 27 -17.74 15.64 0.73
N ASP A 28 -18.01 16.13 -0.49
CA ASP A 28 -17.27 15.74 -1.69
C ASP A 28 -15.78 16.08 -1.56
N GLU A 29 -15.43 17.17 -0.86
CA GLU A 29 -14.03 17.53 -0.62
C GLU A 29 -13.31 16.49 0.25
N LEU A 30 -14.00 15.90 1.23
CA LEU A 30 -13.41 14.87 2.08
C LEU A 30 -13.26 13.54 1.32
N LYS A 31 -14.23 13.19 0.47
CA LYS A 31 -14.12 12.02 -0.42
C LYS A 31 -12.92 12.16 -1.36
N ASP A 32 -12.79 13.31 -2.02
CA ASP A 32 -11.67 13.60 -2.93
C ASP A 32 -10.32 13.62 -2.20
N PHE A 33 -10.26 14.18 -0.98
CA PHE A 33 -9.06 14.17 -0.17
C PHE A 33 -8.58 12.73 0.13
N VAL A 34 -9.48 11.85 0.61
CA VAL A 34 -9.11 10.46 0.91
C VAL A 34 -8.72 9.70 -0.34
N ALA A 35 -9.45 9.87 -1.45
CA ALA A 35 -9.12 9.24 -2.72
C ALA A 35 -7.70 9.62 -3.18
N LYS A 36 -7.32 10.90 -3.09
CA LYS A 36 -5.98 11.39 -3.45
C LYS A 36 -4.87 10.79 -2.59
N GLN A 37 -5.11 10.60 -1.29
CA GLN A 37 -4.13 9.97 -0.39
C GLN A 37 -3.91 8.47 -0.67
N CYS A 38 -4.85 7.83 -1.38
CA CYS A 38 -4.77 6.41 -1.70
C CYS A 38 -4.34 6.14 -3.15
N LEU A 39 -3.94 7.17 -3.90
CA LEU A 39 -3.45 6.98 -5.25
C LEU A 39 -2.14 6.18 -5.24
N PRO A 40 -1.99 5.19 -6.13
CA PRO A 40 -0.73 4.46 -6.27
C PRO A 40 0.33 5.31 -6.96
N LEU A 41 1.58 4.88 -6.86
CA LEU A 41 2.63 5.38 -7.74
C LEU A 41 2.28 5.11 -9.21
N THR A 42 2.89 5.87 -10.12
CA THR A 42 2.87 5.48 -11.53
C THR A 42 3.74 4.23 -11.74
N ALA A 43 3.44 3.43 -12.78
CA ALA A 43 4.25 2.26 -13.12
C ALA A 43 5.74 2.58 -13.32
N LYS A 44 6.04 3.79 -13.84
CA LYS A 44 7.41 4.28 -14.01
C LYS A 44 8.10 4.51 -12.66
N GLU A 45 7.41 5.15 -11.71
CA GLU A 45 7.94 5.38 -10.36
C GLU A 45 8.10 4.05 -9.61
N MET A 46 7.13 3.14 -9.67
CA MET A 46 7.27 1.81 -9.05
C MET A 46 8.46 1.04 -9.62
N SER A 47 8.62 1.05 -10.95
CA SER A 47 9.77 0.41 -11.60
C SER A 47 11.09 1.01 -11.15
N HIS A 48 11.13 2.33 -10.93
CA HIS A 48 12.30 3.02 -10.38
C HIS A 48 12.61 2.57 -8.95
N GLU A 49 11.63 2.57 -8.05
CA GLU A 49 11.81 2.15 -6.66
C GLU A 49 12.25 0.67 -6.57
N LEU A 50 11.65 -0.22 -7.36
CA LEU A 50 12.02 -1.63 -7.42
C LEU A 50 13.44 -1.83 -7.97
N THR A 51 13.84 -1.06 -8.97
CA THR A 51 15.20 -1.10 -9.51
C THR A 51 16.21 -0.62 -8.47
N THR A 52 15.88 0.43 -7.71
CA THR A 52 16.69 0.92 -6.59
C THR A 52 16.84 -0.16 -5.52
N LEU A 53 15.74 -0.80 -5.10
CA LEU A 53 15.79 -1.92 -4.15
C LEU A 53 16.66 -3.07 -4.67
N ALA A 54 16.53 -3.43 -5.94
CA ALA A 54 17.34 -4.48 -6.57
C ALA A 54 18.82 -4.12 -6.69
N ALA A 55 19.17 -2.83 -6.82
CA ALA A 55 20.55 -2.37 -6.84
C ALA A 55 21.18 -2.37 -5.43
N LEU A 56 20.37 -2.16 -4.39
CA LEU A 56 20.82 -2.08 -3.00
C LEU A 56 20.84 -3.45 -2.28
N THR A 57 20.21 -4.46 -2.86
CA THR A 57 20.09 -5.80 -2.25
C THR A 57 20.62 -6.90 -3.17
N LYS A 58 21.02 -8.02 -2.59
CA LYS A 58 21.45 -9.19 -3.38
C LYS A 58 20.24 -9.96 -3.89
N ARG A 59 20.14 -10.17 -5.21
CA ARG A 59 19.19 -11.14 -5.75
C ARG A 59 19.68 -12.57 -5.55
N ARG A 60 18.74 -13.50 -5.32
CA ARG A 60 19.01 -14.93 -5.12
C ARG A 60 18.69 -15.79 -6.35
N ASP A 61 18.19 -15.19 -7.42
CA ASP A 61 17.88 -15.92 -8.63
C ASP A 61 19.15 -16.12 -9.46
N ASN A 62 19.37 -17.34 -9.94
CA ASN A 62 20.52 -17.69 -10.77
C ASN A 62 20.37 -17.18 -12.22
N GLY A 63 19.68 -16.05 -12.42
CA GLY A 63 19.38 -15.48 -13.74
C GLY A 63 18.23 -16.17 -14.49
N GLU A 64 17.40 -16.96 -13.81
CA GLU A 64 16.29 -17.71 -14.44
C GLU A 64 15.11 -16.83 -14.88
N ILE A 65 14.91 -15.70 -14.19
CA ILE A 65 13.81 -14.78 -14.47
C ILE A 65 14.37 -13.48 -15.02
N ASP A 66 13.93 -13.12 -16.23
CA ASP A 66 14.25 -11.83 -16.82
C ASP A 66 13.81 -10.66 -15.91
N THR A 67 14.69 -9.68 -15.74
CA THR A 67 14.48 -8.54 -14.85
C THR A 67 13.23 -7.75 -15.19
N LYS A 68 12.85 -7.64 -16.48
CA LYS A 68 11.64 -6.92 -16.87
C LYS A 68 10.38 -7.66 -16.43
N THR A 69 10.34 -8.97 -16.62
CA THR A 69 9.23 -9.82 -16.15
C THR A 69 9.10 -9.76 -14.63
N PHE A 70 10.24 -9.83 -13.93
CA PHE A 70 10.30 -9.70 -12.47
C PHE A 70 9.73 -8.35 -12.00
N VAL A 71 10.22 -7.23 -12.53
CA VAL A 71 9.75 -5.89 -12.15
C VAL A 71 8.26 -5.72 -12.46
N GLN A 72 7.81 -6.18 -13.63
CA GLN A 72 6.40 -6.05 -14.02
C GLN A 72 5.45 -6.78 -13.06
N ALA A 73 5.83 -7.96 -12.57
CA ALA A 73 5.03 -8.70 -11.60
C ALA A 73 4.84 -7.90 -10.29
N TYR A 74 5.90 -7.28 -9.78
CA TYR A 74 5.83 -6.43 -8.59
C TYR A 74 5.05 -5.14 -8.86
N VAL A 75 5.27 -4.46 -10.00
CA VAL A 75 4.53 -3.24 -10.36
C VAL A 75 3.01 -3.49 -10.37
N THR A 76 2.57 -4.61 -10.92
CA THR A 76 1.14 -4.97 -10.94
C THR A 76 0.57 -5.10 -9.53
N LYS A 77 1.33 -5.65 -8.57
CA LYS A 77 0.87 -5.83 -7.19
C LYS A 77 0.99 -4.58 -6.33
N LEU A 78 2.05 -3.80 -6.52
CA LEU A 78 2.24 -2.54 -5.80
C LEU A 78 1.21 -1.48 -6.18
N ALA A 79 0.58 -1.61 -7.35
CA ALA A 79 -0.51 -0.74 -7.80
C ALA A 79 -1.75 -0.78 -6.88
N ASP A 80 -1.88 -1.82 -6.05
CA ASP A 80 -2.97 -1.96 -5.09
C ASP A 80 -2.79 -1.09 -3.83
N TYR A 81 -1.62 -0.44 -3.67
CA TYR A 81 -1.25 0.28 -2.46
C TYR A 81 -0.98 1.77 -2.69
N PRO A 82 -1.22 2.63 -1.67
CA PRO A 82 -0.91 4.05 -1.74
C PRO A 82 0.57 4.33 -1.99
N ALA A 83 0.85 5.41 -2.71
CA ALA A 83 2.19 5.76 -3.16
C ALA A 83 3.21 5.94 -2.02
N ASP A 84 2.80 6.55 -0.91
CA ASP A 84 3.66 6.78 0.25
C ASP A 84 3.97 5.48 1.00
N VAL A 85 2.99 4.58 1.10
CA VAL A 85 3.15 3.24 1.67
C VAL A 85 4.16 2.42 0.87
N VAL A 86 4.03 2.39 -0.46
CA VAL A 86 4.98 1.68 -1.33
C VAL A 86 6.40 2.23 -1.16
N LYS A 87 6.58 3.55 -1.20
CA LYS A 87 7.90 4.18 -1.00
C LYS A 87 8.49 3.84 0.35
N TYR A 88 7.70 3.91 1.41
CA TYR A 88 8.15 3.62 2.76
C TYR A 88 8.60 2.15 2.91
N VAL A 89 7.78 1.21 2.46
CA VAL A 89 8.07 -0.23 2.57
C VAL A 89 9.31 -0.61 1.76
N LEU A 90 9.41 -0.16 0.50
CA LEU A 90 10.57 -0.47 -0.34
C LEU A 90 11.87 0.14 0.21
N ALA A 91 11.81 1.37 0.73
CA ALA A 91 12.98 2.02 1.34
C ALA A 91 13.46 1.29 2.60
N ASN A 92 12.53 0.87 3.47
CA ASN A 92 12.88 0.10 4.66
C ASN A 92 13.41 -1.29 4.32
N ALA A 93 12.82 -1.98 3.35
CA ALA A 93 13.31 -3.28 2.90
C ALA A 93 14.76 -3.21 2.40
N ALA A 94 15.14 -2.13 1.71
CA ALA A 94 16.51 -1.91 1.26
C ALA A 94 17.50 -1.69 2.43
N ARG A 95 17.03 -1.12 3.55
CA ARG A 95 17.84 -0.91 4.76
C ARG A 95 17.99 -2.19 5.58
N ASP A 96 16.90 -2.94 5.72
CA ASP A 96 16.78 -3.99 6.72
C ASP A 96 17.13 -5.39 6.17
N SER A 97 17.13 -5.57 4.84
CA SER A 97 17.44 -6.85 4.21
C SER A 97 18.71 -6.80 3.35
N LYS A 98 19.56 -7.83 3.52
CA LYS A 98 20.70 -8.08 2.65
C LYS A 98 20.29 -8.60 1.26
N PHE A 99 19.15 -9.28 1.18
CA PHE A 99 18.67 -9.93 -0.04
C PHE A 99 17.40 -9.26 -0.52
N PHE A 100 17.15 -9.33 -1.83
CA PHE A 100 15.88 -8.86 -2.36
C PHE A 100 14.74 -9.63 -1.67
N PRO A 101 13.80 -8.94 -1.03
CA PRO A 101 12.74 -9.57 -0.23
C PRO A 101 11.79 -10.38 -1.11
N ALA A 102 11.32 -11.50 -0.58
CA ALA A 102 10.23 -12.24 -1.20
C ALA A 102 8.96 -11.37 -1.22
N TRP A 103 8.06 -11.63 -2.17
CA TRP A 103 6.79 -10.91 -2.23
C TRP A 103 6.00 -10.98 -0.91
N ALA A 104 5.99 -12.14 -0.24
CA ALA A 104 5.29 -12.32 1.04
C ALA A 104 5.80 -11.36 2.13
N GLU A 105 7.12 -11.13 2.20
CA GLU A 105 7.71 -10.21 3.18
C GLU A 105 7.30 -8.76 2.90
N LEU A 106 7.24 -8.35 1.63
CA LEU A 106 6.73 -7.02 1.27
C LEU A 106 5.22 -6.91 1.51
N TYR A 107 4.46 -7.96 1.21
CA TYR A 107 3.02 -7.98 1.37
C TYR A 107 2.61 -7.71 2.82
N ASP A 108 3.23 -8.39 3.79
CA ASP A 108 2.91 -8.21 5.20
C ASP A 108 3.12 -6.75 5.66
N GLU A 109 4.21 -6.11 5.24
CA GLU A 109 4.48 -4.70 5.51
C GLU A 109 3.49 -3.77 4.79
N LEU A 110 3.20 -4.02 3.50
CA LEU A 110 2.26 -3.21 2.73
C LEU A 110 0.85 -3.26 3.35
N GLU A 111 0.41 -4.43 3.80
CA GLU A 111 -0.85 -4.59 4.51
C GLU A 111 -0.84 -3.84 5.84
N TYR A 112 0.21 -3.99 6.64
CA TYR A 112 0.33 -3.31 7.93
C TYR A 112 0.23 -1.78 7.80
N TRP A 113 0.93 -1.19 6.82
CA TRP A 113 0.95 0.27 6.63
C TRP A 113 -0.23 0.83 5.81
N GLY A 114 -0.81 0.02 4.92
CA GLY A 114 -1.80 0.46 3.93
C GLY A 114 -3.24 0.07 4.22
N ARG A 115 -3.48 -1.10 4.82
CA ARG A 115 -4.82 -1.74 4.88
C ARG A 115 -5.88 -0.86 5.54
N SER A 116 -5.54 -0.18 6.63
CA SER A 116 -6.49 0.70 7.34
C SER A 116 -6.98 1.86 6.46
N ARG A 117 -6.11 2.42 5.62
CA ARG A 117 -6.46 3.54 4.73
C ARG A 117 -7.33 3.08 3.57
N LEU A 118 -7.00 1.91 3.01
CA LEU A 118 -7.79 1.29 1.95
C LEU A 118 -9.20 0.93 2.46
N ARG A 119 -9.32 0.34 3.65
CA ARG A 119 -10.62 0.09 4.31
C ARG A 119 -11.43 1.36 4.51
N LEU A 120 -10.78 2.47 4.89
CA LEU A 120 -11.45 3.76 5.03
C LEU A 120 -11.95 4.29 3.67
N LYS A 121 -11.12 4.22 2.64
CA LYS A 121 -11.50 4.60 1.28
C LYS A 121 -12.69 3.78 0.79
N ASP A 122 -12.63 2.46 0.93
CA ASP A 122 -13.71 1.56 0.50
C ASP A 122 -15.03 1.87 1.22
N ALA A 123 -14.96 2.17 2.52
CA ALA A 123 -16.14 2.58 3.28
C ALA A 123 -16.71 3.92 2.81
N ILE A 124 -15.86 4.87 2.39
CA ILE A 124 -16.28 6.16 1.84
C ILE A 124 -16.89 6.02 0.44
N ASP A 125 -16.32 5.15 -0.40
CA ASP A 125 -16.80 4.91 -1.77
C ASP A 125 -18.14 4.14 -1.80
N ALA A 126 -18.48 3.44 -0.73
CA ALA A 126 -19.74 2.70 -0.59
C ALA A 126 -20.96 3.57 -0.19
N VAL A 127 -20.74 4.85 0.15
CA VAL A 127 -21.79 5.83 0.55
C VAL A 127 -22.16 6.74 -0.61
#